data_AF-H6V5X4-F1
#
_entry.id   AF-H6V5X4-F1
#
_cell.length_a   1.000
_cell.length_b   1.000
_cell.length_c   1.000
_cell.angle_alpha   90.00
_cell.angle_beta   90.00
_cell.angle_gamma   90.00
#
_symmetry.space_group_name_H-M   'P 1'
#
loop_
_entity.id
_entity.type
_entity.pdbx_description
1 polymer ?
#
loop_
_entity_poly.entity_id
_entity_poly.type
_entity_poly.pdbx_seq_one_letter_code
_entity_poly.pdbx_strand_id
1 'polypeptide(L)'
;RAVKRQVTGASGEDEEEVRLLALIVKKSYNNEQACEESLKKYLETLKNATLDPKNIHKKLDDLNEDGKIKAKCKEVKTKIQNKCTEFEKKIKDEVKKQSAKLTNDDCKTNEQQCLFLEG
;
A
#
# COMPACT_ATOMS: atom_id res chain seq x y z
N ARG A 1 11.34 9.88 -17.43
CA ARG A 1 10.22 9.28 -18.20
C ARG A 1 9.20 8.76 -17.20
N ALA A 2 8.00 9.34 -17.15
CA ALA A 2 6.90 8.80 -16.33
C ALA A 2 6.44 7.47 -16.96
N VAL A 3 6.61 6.37 -16.24
CA VAL A 3 6.20 5.05 -16.72
C VAL A 3 4.69 4.94 -16.54
N LYS A 4 3.96 4.97 -17.65
CA LYS A 4 2.51 4.74 -17.68
C LYS A 4 2.27 3.28 -17.28
N ARG A 5 1.82 3.05 -16.04
CA ARG A 5 1.42 1.72 -15.58
C ARG A 5 0.07 1.38 -16.22
N GLN A 6 0.06 0.49 -17.22
CA GLN A 6 -1.15 -0.23 -17.59
C GLN A 6 -1.40 -1.28 -16.52
N VAL A 7 -2.25 -0.96 -15.54
CA VAL A 7 -2.80 -1.98 -14.64
C VAL A 7 -3.98 -2.61 -15.37
N THR A 8 -3.73 -3.73 -16.05
CA THR A 8 -4.79 -4.58 -16.59
C THR A 8 -5.32 -5.49 -15.48
N GLY A 9 -6.46 -5.15 -14.91
CA GLY A 9 -7.18 -6.00 -13.97
C GLY A 9 -8.19 -5.20 -13.16
N ALA A 10 -9.44 -5.68 -13.09
CA ALA A 10 -10.53 -5.13 -12.27
C ALA A 10 -10.22 -5.11 -10.74
N SER A 11 -9.02 -5.53 -10.35
CA SER A 11 -8.42 -5.45 -9.02
C SER A 11 -7.55 -4.19 -8.79
N GLY A 12 -7.35 -3.34 -9.81
CA GLY A 12 -6.39 -2.23 -9.78
C GLY A 12 -6.74 -1.07 -8.85
N GLU A 13 -8.00 -0.66 -8.78
CA GLU A 13 -8.42 0.52 -8.00
C GLU A 13 -8.28 0.31 -6.48
N ASP A 14 -8.62 -0.88 -6.01
CA ASP A 14 -8.48 -1.27 -4.60
C ASP A 14 -7.01 -1.50 -4.21
N GLU A 15 -6.19 -1.93 -5.16
CA GLU A 15 -4.77 -2.08 -4.91
C GLU A 15 -4.09 -0.73 -4.81
N GLU A 16 -4.38 0.19 -5.75
CA GLU A 16 -3.87 1.56 -5.81
C GLU A 16 -4.20 2.35 -4.53
N GLU A 17 -5.43 2.23 -4.03
CA GLU A 17 -5.83 2.82 -2.75
C GLU A 17 -4.94 2.36 -1.60
N VAL A 18 -4.77 1.05 -1.49
CA VAL A 18 -3.99 0.46 -0.39
C VAL A 18 -2.54 0.89 -0.50
N ARG A 19 -2.01 1.05 -1.73
CA ARG A 19 -0.67 1.61 -1.93
C ARG A 19 -0.57 3.05 -1.43
N LEU A 20 -1.53 3.89 -1.81
CA LEU A 20 -1.57 5.28 -1.38
C LEU A 20 -1.65 5.38 0.15
N LEU A 21 -2.60 4.66 0.76
CA LEU A 21 -2.78 4.67 2.21
C LEU A 21 -1.55 4.10 2.92
N ALA A 22 -0.96 3.01 2.42
CA ALA A 22 0.29 2.46 2.95
C ALA A 22 1.43 3.49 2.93
N LEU A 23 1.58 4.28 1.87
CA LEU A 23 2.59 5.34 1.79
C LEU A 23 2.36 6.47 2.80
N ILE A 24 1.09 6.75 3.13
CA ILE A 24 0.72 7.77 4.11
C ILE A 24 1.01 7.27 5.53
N VAL A 25 0.53 6.07 5.88
CA VAL A 25 0.63 5.54 7.24
C VAL A 25 1.96 4.84 7.53
N LYS A 26 2.65 4.36 6.49
CA LYS A 26 3.91 3.62 6.59
C LYS A 26 3.80 2.52 7.65
N LYS A 27 4.82 2.34 8.48
CA LYS A 27 4.84 1.38 9.60
C LYS A 27 3.68 1.52 10.59
N SER A 28 3.01 2.67 10.66
CA SER A 28 1.85 2.87 11.53
C SER A 28 0.66 1.98 11.16
N TYR A 29 0.60 1.38 9.96
CA TYR A 29 -0.48 0.44 9.58
C TYR A 29 -0.66 -0.70 10.59
N ASN A 30 0.41 -1.10 11.31
CA ASN A 30 0.38 -2.22 12.24
C ASN A 30 -0.34 -1.91 13.56
N ASN A 31 -0.50 -0.64 13.91
CA ASN A 31 -1.18 -0.17 15.12
C ASN A 31 -2.38 0.70 14.70
N GLU A 32 -3.60 0.26 15.04
CA GLU A 32 -4.83 0.95 14.61
C GLU A 32 -4.84 2.43 15.04
N GLN A 33 -4.48 2.72 16.29
CA GLN A 33 -4.45 4.09 16.79
C GLN A 33 -3.40 4.94 16.06
N ALA A 34 -2.18 4.43 15.89
CA ALA A 34 -1.13 5.16 15.19
C ALA A 34 -1.46 5.36 13.70
N CYS A 35 -2.16 4.42 13.08
CA CYS A 35 -2.67 4.53 11.72
C CYS A 35 -3.70 5.66 11.61
N GLU A 36 -4.68 5.68 12.51
CA GLU A 36 -5.71 6.72 12.57
C GLU A 36 -5.08 8.10 12.77
N GLU A 37 -4.15 8.24 13.72
CA GLU A 37 -3.42 9.49 13.96
C GLU A 37 -2.62 9.95 12.73
N SER A 38 -1.96 9.01 12.03
CA SER A 38 -1.18 9.31 10.82
C SER A 38 -2.08 9.79 9.67
N LEU A 39 -3.22 9.15 9.44
CA LEU A 39 -4.19 9.56 8.42
C LEU A 39 -4.82 10.92 8.75
N LYS A 40 -5.23 11.15 10.00
CA LYS A 40 -5.77 12.44 10.45
C LYS A 40 -4.78 13.56 10.24
N LYS A 41 -3.54 13.37 10.69
CA LYS A 41 -2.45 14.35 10.52
C LYS A 41 -2.18 14.65 9.05
N TYR A 42 -2.24 13.62 8.19
CA TYR A 42 -2.09 13.82 6.75
C TYR A 42 -3.22 14.69 6.19
N LEU A 43 -4.48 14.37 6.48
CA LEU A 43 -5.65 15.16 6.04
C LEU A 43 -5.61 16.60 6.57
N GLU A 44 -5.22 16.80 7.83
CA GLU A 44 -5.02 18.13 8.42
C GLU A 44 -3.91 18.91 7.70
N THR A 45 -2.81 18.24 7.34
CA THR A 45 -1.72 18.85 6.58
C THR A 45 -2.19 19.30 5.19
N LEU A 46 -3.03 18.51 4.53
CA LEU A 46 -3.63 18.91 3.25
C LEU A 46 -4.54 20.13 3.42
N LYS A 47 -5.41 20.11 4.43
CA LYS A 47 -6.31 21.23 4.75
C LYS A 47 -5.53 22.52 5.04
N ASN A 48 -4.45 22.43 5.82
CA ASN A 48 -3.59 23.57 6.13
C ASN A 48 -2.85 24.11 4.89
N ALA A 49 -2.53 23.24 3.94
CA ALA A 49 -1.99 23.63 2.64
C ALA A 49 -3.06 24.16 1.66
N THR A 50 -4.32 24.31 2.09
CA THR A 50 -5.47 24.67 1.24
C THR A 50 -5.68 23.68 0.07
N LEU A 51 -5.26 22.42 0.27
CA LEU A 51 -5.42 21.34 -0.69
C LEU A 51 -6.64 20.49 -0.30
N ASP A 52 -7.59 20.37 -1.23
CA ASP A 52 -8.70 19.43 -1.08
C ASP A 52 -8.18 18.00 -1.26
N PRO A 53 -8.43 17.08 -0.30
CA PRO A 53 -8.10 15.66 -0.44
C PRO A 53 -8.60 15.04 -1.76
N LYS A 54 -9.77 15.46 -2.28
CA LYS A 54 -10.31 15.03 -3.58
C LYS A 54 -9.35 15.29 -4.74
N ASN A 55 -8.62 16.41 -4.67
CA ASN A 55 -7.68 16.84 -5.71
C ASN A 55 -6.37 16.04 -5.68
N ILE A 56 -6.04 15.41 -4.54
CA ILE A 56 -4.89 14.51 -4.45
C ILE A 56 -5.28 13.11 -4.91
N HIS A 57 -6.35 12.57 -4.36
CA HIS A 57 -6.87 11.27 -4.77
C HIS A 57 -8.32 11.13 -4.35
N LYS A 58 -9.18 10.65 -5.26
CA LYS A 58 -10.63 10.49 -5.01
C LYS A 58 -10.93 9.73 -3.71
N LYS A 59 -10.12 8.71 -3.40
CA LYS A 59 -10.30 7.86 -2.22
C LYS A 59 -9.88 8.49 -0.88
N LEU A 60 -9.21 9.65 -0.90
CA LEU A 60 -8.94 10.42 0.33
C LEU A 60 -10.13 11.27 0.76
N ASP A 61 -11.03 11.59 -0.15
CA ASP A 61 -12.27 12.31 0.13
C ASP A 61 -13.19 11.55 1.08
N ASP A 62 -13.23 10.22 0.91
CA ASP A 62 -14.03 9.30 1.72
C ASP A 62 -13.53 9.21 3.18
N LEU A 63 -12.39 9.83 3.53
CA LEU A 63 -11.79 9.75 4.86
C LEU A 63 -12.17 10.92 5.78
N ASN A 64 -13.02 11.85 5.35
CA ASN A 64 -13.44 12.99 6.17
C ASN A 64 -14.34 12.63 7.37
N GLU A 65 -14.77 11.37 7.49
CA GLU A 65 -15.55 10.86 8.62
C GLU A 65 -14.72 9.91 9.50
N ASP A 66 -14.68 10.14 10.82
CA ASP A 66 -13.88 9.34 11.77
C ASP A 66 -14.15 7.83 11.70
N GLY A 67 -15.42 7.44 11.49
CA GLY A 67 -15.80 6.03 11.35
C GLY A 67 -15.19 5.35 10.12
N LYS A 68 -14.93 6.10 9.06
CA LYS A 68 -14.33 5.60 7.81
C LYS A 68 -12.81 5.45 7.93
N ILE A 69 -12.13 6.34 8.66
CA ILE A 69 -10.68 6.24 8.93
C ILE A 69 -10.35 4.92 9.63
N LYS A 70 -11.10 4.59 10.69
CA LYS A 70 -10.90 3.34 11.44
C LYS A 70 -11.09 2.09 10.57
N ALA A 71 -12.15 2.06 9.76
CA ALA A 71 -12.41 0.96 8.83
C ALA A 71 -11.26 0.81 7.82
N LYS A 72 -10.75 1.93 7.30
CA LYS A 72 -9.65 1.93 6.33
C LYS A 72 -8.32 1.50 6.94
N CYS A 73 -8.02 1.89 8.17
CA CYS A 73 -6.85 1.38 8.89
C CYS A 73 -6.87 -0.14 9.05
N LYS A 74 -8.04 -0.72 9.36
CA LYS A 74 -8.21 -2.18 9.42
C LYS A 74 -8.00 -2.84 8.05
N GLU A 75 -8.61 -2.29 7.02
CA GLU A 75 -8.49 -2.80 5.66
C GLU A 75 -7.05 -2.77 5.16
N VAL A 76 -6.36 -1.65 5.34
CA VAL A 76 -4.95 -1.47 4.96
C VAL A 76 -4.07 -2.45 5.72
N LYS A 77 -4.28 -2.60 7.03
CA LYS A 77 -3.55 -3.58 7.84
C LYS A 77 -3.70 -5.00 7.30
N THR A 78 -4.93 -5.46 7.11
CA THR A 78 -5.21 -6.81 6.61
C THR A 78 -4.61 -7.02 5.21
N LYS A 79 -4.77 -6.06 4.29
CA LYS A 79 -4.25 -6.19 2.93
C LYS A 79 -2.72 -6.17 2.88
N ILE A 80 -2.06 -5.32 3.68
CA ILE A 80 -0.59 -5.31 3.77
C ILE A 80 -0.09 -6.62 4.39
N GLN A 81 -0.68 -7.08 5.50
CA GLN A 81 -0.29 -8.34 6.14
C GLN A 81 -0.45 -9.53 5.20
N ASN A 82 -1.54 -9.61 4.45
CA ASN A 82 -1.75 -10.66 3.46
C ASN A 82 -0.68 -10.60 2.36
N LYS A 83 -0.39 -9.42 1.81
CA LYS A 83 0.66 -9.25 0.80
C LYS A 83 2.04 -9.65 1.33
N CYS A 84 2.40 -9.22 2.54
CA CYS A 84 3.67 -9.61 3.18
C CYS A 84 3.75 -11.12 3.36
N THR A 85 2.69 -11.76 3.85
CA THR A 85 2.65 -13.21 4.10
C THR A 85 2.76 -14.00 2.80
N GLU A 86 2.01 -13.61 1.77
CA GLU A 86 2.09 -14.23 0.45
C GLU A 86 3.47 -14.05 -0.17
N PHE A 87 4.06 -12.87 -0.03
CA PHE A 87 5.38 -12.57 -0.55
C PHE A 87 6.49 -13.33 0.18
N GLU A 88 6.43 -13.42 1.51
CA GLU A 88 7.34 -14.22 2.31
C GLU A 88 7.29 -15.70 1.91
N LYS A 89 6.09 -16.24 1.68
CA LYS A 89 5.91 -17.60 1.18
C LYS A 89 6.57 -17.78 -0.20
N LYS A 90 6.32 -16.84 -1.13
CA LYS A 90 6.95 -16.84 -2.46
C LYS A 90 8.47 -16.83 -2.36
N ILE A 91 9.06 -15.91 -1.58
CA ILE A 91 10.51 -15.86 -1.37
C ILE A 91 11.02 -17.17 -0.78
N LYS A 92 10.36 -17.73 0.24
CA LYS A 92 10.78 -19.01 0.84
C LYS A 92 10.78 -20.15 -0.18
N ASP A 93 9.79 -20.21 -1.05
CA ASP A 93 9.72 -21.24 -2.08
C ASP A 93 10.77 -21.00 -3.19
N GLU A 94 11.06 -19.74 -3.51
CA GLU A 94 12.10 -19.33 -4.45
C GLU A 94 13.51 -19.67 -3.92
N VAL A 95 13.77 -19.43 -2.64
CA VAL A 95 15.04 -19.79 -1.95
C VAL A 95 15.24 -21.31 -1.89
N LYS A 96 14.16 -22.10 -1.85
CA LYS A 96 14.24 -23.57 -1.91
C LYS A 96 14.56 -24.08 -3.32
N LYS A 97 14.34 -23.30 -4.38
CA LYS A 97 14.79 -23.67 -5.71
C LYS A 97 16.32 -23.63 -5.71
N GLN A 98 16.95 -24.65 -6.30
CA GLN A 98 18.39 -24.58 -6.57
C GLN A 98 18.67 -23.33 -7.40
N SER A 99 19.76 -22.62 -7.11
CA SER A 99 20.12 -21.33 -7.73
C SER A 99 20.07 -21.33 -9.26
N ALA A 100 20.30 -22.49 -9.89
CA ALA A 100 20.19 -22.68 -11.35
C ALA A 100 18.76 -22.62 -11.93
N LYS A 101 17.72 -22.66 -11.09
CA LYS A 101 16.30 -22.59 -11.50
C LYS A 101 15.68 -21.21 -11.29
N LEU A 102 16.41 -20.27 -10.68
CA LEU A 102 15.99 -18.89 -10.53
C LEU A 102 16.10 -18.17 -11.88
N THR A 103 15.01 -17.58 -12.35
CA THR A 103 15.01 -16.79 -13.58
C THR A 103 15.17 -15.30 -13.28
N ASN A 104 15.55 -14.53 -14.30
CA ASN A 104 15.67 -13.08 -14.19
C ASN A 104 14.29 -12.42 -13.92
N ASP A 105 13.21 -13.05 -14.36
CA ASP A 105 11.84 -12.56 -14.13
C ASP A 105 11.38 -12.81 -12.69
N ASP A 106 11.80 -13.91 -12.06
CA ASP A 106 11.58 -14.14 -10.62
C ASP A 106 12.24 -13.01 -9.80
N CYS A 107 13.46 -12.62 -10.18
CA CYS A 107 14.19 -11.54 -9.52
C CYS A 107 13.48 -10.17 -9.68
N LYS A 108 13.13 -9.80 -10.93
CA LYS A 108 12.45 -8.52 -11.22
C LYS A 108 11.09 -8.39 -10.52
N THR A 109 10.31 -9.47 -10.50
CA THR A 109 8.98 -9.47 -9.88
C THR A 109 9.08 -9.33 -8.36
N ASN A 110 10.03 -10.04 -7.74
CA ASN A 110 10.24 -9.96 -6.30
C ASN A 110 10.84 -8.61 -5.88
N GLU A 111 11.78 -8.05 -6.64
CA GLU A 111 12.34 -6.72 -6.38
C GLU A 111 11.26 -5.62 -6.37
N GLN A 112 10.33 -5.64 -7.34
CA GLN A 112 9.21 -4.69 -7.36
C GLN A 112 8.28 -4.83 -6.14
N GLN A 113 8.11 -6.05 -5.62
CA GLN A 113 7.31 -6.30 -4.42
C GLN A 113 8.06 -5.86 -3.15
N CYS A 114 9.38 -6.09 -3.05
CA CYS A 114 10.21 -5.54 -1.96
C CYS A 114 10.11 -4.01 -1.90
N LEU A 115 10.34 -3.32 -3.02
CA LEU A 115 10.25 -1.86 -3.08
C LEU A 115 8.88 -1.31 -2.67
N PHE A 116 7.81 -2.07 -2.91
CA PHE A 116 6.47 -1.69 -2.46
C PHE A 116 6.29 -1.85 -0.94
N LEU A 117 6.94 -2.84 -0.33
CA LEU A 117 6.82 -3.14 1.10
C LEU A 117 7.81 -2.36 1.99
N GLU A 118 8.87 -1.79 1.41
CA GLU A 118 9.82 -0.90 2.10
C GLU A 118 9.27 0.52 2.35
N GLY A 119 8.21 0.91 1.62
CA GLY A 119 7.60 2.25 1.61
C GLY A 119 6.80 2.64 2.85
#